data_AF-A0A131XM49-F1
#
_entry.id   AF-A0A131XM49-F1
#
_cell.length_a   1.000
_cell.length_b   1.000
_cell.length_c   1.000
_cell.angle_alpha   90.00
_cell.angle_beta   90.00
_cell.angle_gamma   90.00
#
_symmetry.space_group_name_H-M   'P 1'
#
loop_
_entity.id
_entity.type
_entity.pdbx_description
1 polymer ?
#
loop_
_entity_poly.entity_id
_entity_poly.type
_entity_poly.pdbx_seq_one_letter_code
_entity_poly.pdbx_strand_id
1 'polypeptide(L)'
;MYADPYEAYKYEDARKVLRFHGTVYLFRASSGWNPRSTMCMKSKLVEDADNMVHRTIEYYGIPTDQPQMPYSYMYIVVKLWMKAVRPKKVQPYIYAAEDKEKVEKEIAVEPVEKPPPTVPPTLVPRALGTYESKAIQDHFKEYVLYSDDKCLLTGEYNHTGRVGCTLWVTESAVNNPLSHCNFLITALCGNPAYNAYKYEKRICKDYDKYIRKI
;
A
#
# COMPACT_ATOMS: atom_id res chain seq x y z
N MET A 1 -32.20 -13.17 2.42
CA MET A 1 -31.67 -12.14 1.49
C MET A 1 -30.17 -12.09 1.69
N TYR A 2 -29.39 -12.25 0.62
CA TYR A 2 -27.93 -12.13 0.69
C TYR A 2 -27.52 -10.67 0.43
N ALA A 3 -26.39 -10.25 0.99
CA ALA A 3 -25.80 -8.96 0.67
C ALA A 3 -25.36 -8.91 -0.81
N ASP A 4 -25.28 -7.71 -1.37
CA ASP A 4 -24.68 -7.50 -2.70
C ASP A 4 -23.20 -7.94 -2.64
N PRO A 5 -22.75 -8.83 -3.54
CA PRO A 5 -21.36 -9.32 -3.53
C PRO A 5 -20.31 -8.22 -3.71
N TYR A 6 -20.71 -7.03 -4.18
CA TYR A 6 -19.82 -5.87 -4.37
C TYR A 6 -19.99 -4.78 -3.31
N GLU A 7 -20.77 -5.04 -2.25
CA GLU A 7 -21.02 -4.07 -1.19
C GLU A 7 -19.74 -3.58 -0.50
N ALA A 8 -18.75 -4.47 -0.33
CA ALA A 8 -17.46 -4.14 0.26
C ALA A 8 -16.75 -2.99 -0.46
N TYR A 9 -16.86 -2.89 -1.79
CA TYR A 9 -16.20 -1.87 -2.61
C TYR A 9 -16.70 -0.44 -2.34
N LYS A 10 -17.82 -0.28 -1.60
CA LYS A 10 -18.28 1.02 -1.10
C LYS A 10 -17.33 1.59 -0.03
N TYR A 11 -16.60 0.72 0.68
CA TYR A 11 -15.68 1.07 1.76
C TYR A 11 -14.20 1.07 1.34
N GLU A 12 -13.92 0.91 0.05
CA GLU A 12 -12.56 0.77 -0.51
C GLU A 12 -12.11 2.05 -1.26
N ASP A 13 -12.59 3.22 -0.83
CA ASP A 13 -12.27 4.51 -1.45
C ASP A 13 -11.10 5.23 -0.76
N ALA A 14 -9.90 5.06 -1.30
CA ALA A 14 -8.68 5.65 -0.74
C ALA A 14 -8.56 7.18 -0.91
N ARG A 15 -9.47 7.86 -1.62
CA ARG A 15 -9.32 9.29 -1.95
C ARG A 15 -9.17 10.18 -0.73
N LYS A 16 -9.87 9.89 0.37
CA LYS A 16 -9.82 10.70 1.59
C LYS A 16 -8.44 10.66 2.25
N VAL A 17 -7.84 9.48 2.39
CA VAL A 17 -6.49 9.33 2.95
C VAL A 17 -5.44 9.88 1.99
N LEU A 18 -5.57 9.63 0.69
CA LEU A 18 -4.62 10.16 -0.31
C LEU A 18 -4.57 11.69 -0.32
N ARG A 19 -5.70 12.37 -0.10
CA ARG A 19 -5.79 13.84 -0.02
C ARG A 19 -5.54 14.41 1.37
N PHE A 20 -5.21 13.57 2.35
CA PHE A 20 -4.91 14.05 3.69
C PHE A 20 -3.68 14.98 3.66
N HIS A 21 -3.86 16.24 4.09
CA HIS A 21 -2.81 17.27 4.06
C HIS A 21 -1.65 17.00 5.05
N GLY A 22 -1.86 16.18 6.06
CA GLY A 22 -0.83 15.79 7.01
C GLY A 22 -0.03 14.56 6.57
N THR A 23 0.77 14.04 7.50
CA THR A 23 1.54 12.82 7.29
C THR A 23 0.66 11.59 7.46
N VAL A 24 0.82 10.61 6.58
CA VAL A 24 0.23 9.27 6.71
C VAL A 24 1.37 8.30 7.03
N TYR A 25 1.20 7.45 8.04
CA TYR A 25 2.22 6.54 8.53
C TYR A 25 1.84 5.09 8.25
N LEU A 26 2.83 4.27 7.89
CA LEU A 26 2.68 2.83 7.94
C LEU A 26 2.55 2.41 9.41
N PHE A 27 1.34 1.98 9.80
CA PHE A 27 1.01 1.68 11.19
C PHE A 27 1.25 0.21 11.52
N ARG A 28 0.78 -0.68 10.67
CA ARG A 28 0.95 -2.13 10.80
C ARG A 28 1.17 -2.76 9.43
N ALA A 29 1.85 -3.89 9.40
CA ALA A 29 1.93 -4.73 8.22
C ALA A 29 1.85 -6.20 8.62
N SER A 30 1.27 -7.02 7.76
CA SER A 30 1.11 -8.45 7.99
C SER A 30 2.33 -9.26 7.55
N SER A 31 2.27 -10.58 7.79
CA SER A 31 3.21 -11.55 7.22
C SER A 31 3.40 -11.33 5.70
N GLY A 32 4.64 -11.36 5.25
CA GLY A 32 5.04 -11.10 3.86
C GLY A 32 5.68 -9.73 3.63
N TRP A 33 5.45 -8.78 4.55
CA TRP A 33 6.16 -7.51 4.54
C TRP A 33 7.57 -7.66 5.12
N ASN A 34 8.59 -7.16 4.40
CA ASN A 34 9.97 -7.18 4.88
C ASN A 34 10.33 -5.81 5.49
N PRO A 35 10.35 -5.67 6.83
CA PRO A 35 10.65 -4.39 7.47
C PRO A 35 12.07 -3.89 7.19
N ARG A 36 13.01 -4.77 6.82
CA ARG A 36 14.41 -4.36 6.55
C ARG A 36 14.54 -3.44 5.33
N SER A 37 13.55 -3.43 4.45
CA SER A 37 13.60 -2.63 3.22
C SER A 37 12.80 -1.33 3.31
N THR A 38 11.99 -1.14 4.36
CA THR A 38 10.93 -0.12 4.38
C THR A 38 10.64 0.40 5.80
N MET A 39 11.68 0.59 6.63
CA MET A 39 11.50 1.06 8.00
C MET A 39 11.00 2.51 8.05
N CYS A 40 10.22 2.84 9.07
CA CYS A 40 9.76 4.19 9.37
C CYS A 40 8.94 4.82 8.23
N MET A 41 8.28 3.98 7.44
CA MET A 41 7.64 4.40 6.22
C MET A 41 6.49 5.37 6.51
N LYS A 42 6.49 6.49 5.80
CA LYS A 42 5.49 7.55 5.89
C LYS A 42 5.29 8.23 4.54
N SER A 43 4.21 8.96 4.40
CA SER A 43 3.85 9.65 3.18
C SER A 43 3.31 11.05 3.46
N LYS A 44 3.80 12.06 2.73
CA LYS A 44 3.32 13.45 2.85
C LYS A 44 2.72 13.93 1.54
N LEU A 45 1.68 14.76 1.64
CA LEU A 45 1.11 15.43 0.48
C LEU A 45 2.09 16.51 -0.02
N VAL A 46 2.36 16.48 -1.33
CA VAL A 46 3.14 17.50 -2.03
C VAL A 46 2.20 18.41 -2.81
N GLU A 47 1.28 17.82 -3.57
CA GLU A 47 0.35 18.52 -4.45
C GLU A 47 -0.98 17.75 -4.53
N ASP A 48 -2.10 18.47 -4.62
CA ASP A 48 -3.41 17.90 -4.93
C ASP A 48 -3.84 18.43 -6.30
N ALA A 49 -4.08 17.52 -7.26
CA ALA A 49 -4.47 17.84 -8.62
C ALA A 49 -5.74 17.08 -8.99
N ASP A 50 -6.90 17.71 -8.87
CA ASP A 50 -8.26 17.29 -9.26
C ASP A 50 -8.65 15.81 -9.08
N ASN A 51 -8.05 14.87 -9.81
CA ASN A 51 -8.33 13.42 -9.75
C ASN A 51 -7.18 12.57 -9.19
N MET A 52 -6.03 13.16 -8.88
CA MET A 52 -4.83 12.50 -8.37
C MET A 52 -4.10 13.39 -7.38
N VAL A 53 -3.15 12.82 -6.65
CA VAL A 53 -2.34 13.54 -5.68
C VAL A 53 -0.88 13.22 -5.93
N HIS A 54 -0.01 14.18 -5.67
CA HIS A 54 1.42 13.96 -5.63
C HIS A 54 1.82 13.79 -4.16
N ARG A 55 2.36 12.63 -3.79
CA ARG A 55 2.83 12.36 -2.42
C ARG A 55 4.26 11.88 -2.40
N THR A 56 4.94 12.13 -1.29
CA THR A 56 6.20 11.44 -0.99
C THR A 56 5.91 10.06 -0.39
N ILE A 57 6.81 9.11 -0.60
CA ILE A 57 7.00 7.91 0.21
C ILE A 57 8.41 8.01 0.80
N GLU A 58 8.48 8.19 2.11
CA GLU A 58 9.71 8.42 2.88
C GLU A 58 9.95 7.21 3.78
N TYR A 59 11.12 6.59 3.72
CA TYR A 59 11.48 5.43 4.55
C TYR A 59 12.99 5.27 4.67
N TYR A 60 13.42 4.43 5.61
CA TYR A 60 14.79 3.94 5.70
C TYR A 60 14.89 2.54 5.10
N GLY A 61 15.84 2.35 4.20
CA GLY A 61 16.02 1.07 3.52
C GLY A 61 17.40 0.95 2.91
N ILE A 62 17.67 -0.20 2.32
CA ILE A 62 18.87 -0.45 1.53
C ILE A 62 18.57 -0.01 0.09
N PRO A 63 19.34 0.92 -0.49
CA PRO A 63 19.14 1.36 -1.88
C PRO A 63 19.32 0.18 -2.85
N THR A 64 18.36 0.00 -3.75
CA THR A 64 18.39 -1.10 -4.75
C THR A 64 19.30 -0.79 -5.94
N ASP A 65 19.59 0.49 -6.18
CA ASP A 65 20.39 1.02 -7.28
C ASP A 65 21.90 1.02 -6.99
N GLN A 66 22.31 0.82 -5.72
CA GLN A 66 23.71 0.80 -5.30
C GLN A 66 24.13 -0.55 -4.70
N PRO A 67 24.27 -1.60 -5.53
CA PRO A 67 24.62 -2.95 -5.06
C PRO A 67 26.01 -3.05 -4.40
N GLN A 68 26.84 -2.01 -4.51
CA GLN A 68 28.19 -1.99 -3.95
C GLN A 68 28.24 -1.65 -2.45
N MET A 69 27.15 -1.15 -1.84
CA MET A 69 27.08 -0.91 -0.39
C MET A 69 25.89 -1.64 0.28
N PRO A 70 25.91 -2.98 0.36
CA PRO A 70 24.78 -3.78 0.83
C PRO A 70 24.46 -3.65 2.34
N TYR A 71 25.14 -2.74 3.06
CA TYR A 71 25.03 -2.63 4.53
C TYR A 71 24.70 -1.23 5.05
N SER A 72 24.62 -0.19 4.20
CA SER A 72 24.24 1.15 4.66
C SER A 72 22.76 1.40 4.44
N TYR A 73 22.02 1.56 5.53
CA TYR A 73 20.68 2.14 5.48
C TYR A 73 20.77 3.60 5.04
N MET A 74 19.90 4.00 4.13
CA MET A 74 19.78 5.38 3.67
C MET A 74 18.35 5.87 3.87
N TYR A 75 18.20 7.18 3.97
CA TYR A 75 16.89 7.81 3.92
C TYR A 75 16.47 7.96 2.45
N ILE A 76 15.43 7.23 2.06
CA ILE A 76 14.91 7.21 0.70
C ILE A 76 13.61 8.03 0.66
N VAL A 77 13.53 8.90 -0.35
CA VAL A 77 12.34 9.72 -0.62
C VAL A 77 11.95 9.51 -2.07
N VAL A 78 10.83 8.82 -2.30
CA VAL A 78 10.24 8.65 -3.63
C VAL A 78 9.08 9.62 -3.76
N LYS A 79 8.96 10.28 -4.92
CA LYS A 79 7.86 11.19 -5.23
C LYS A 79 6.96 10.53 -6.26
N LEU A 80 5.71 10.28 -5.90
CA LEU A 80 4.77 9.54 -6.74
C LEU A 80 3.49 10.34 -6.93
N TRP A 81 3.05 10.45 -8.17
CA TRP A 81 1.66 10.72 -8.50
C TRP A 81 0.84 9.48 -8.15
N MET A 82 -0.31 9.66 -7.51
CA MET A 82 -1.17 8.60 -7.03
C MET A 82 -2.63 8.89 -7.37
N LYS A 83 -3.35 7.88 -7.85
CA LYS A 83 -4.76 7.96 -8.23
C LYS A 83 -5.51 6.77 -7.67
N ALA A 84 -6.63 7.02 -7.01
CA ALA A 84 -7.55 5.96 -6.61
C ALA A 84 -8.42 5.58 -7.81
N VAL A 85 -8.29 4.35 -8.28
CA VAL A 85 -9.05 3.81 -9.41
C VAL A 85 -10.14 2.88 -8.89
N ARG A 86 -11.37 3.09 -9.36
CA ARG A 86 -12.58 2.37 -8.88
C ARG A 86 -13.35 1.75 -10.05
N PRO A 87 -12.88 0.62 -10.61
CA PRO A 87 -13.61 -0.04 -11.70
C PRO A 87 -14.91 -0.68 -11.17
N LYS A 88 -15.92 -0.79 -12.04
CA LYS A 88 -17.18 -1.44 -11.67
C LYS A 88 -16.95 -2.93 -11.42
N LYS A 89 -17.50 -3.46 -10.32
CA LYS A 89 -17.45 -4.89 -9.97
C LYS A 89 -16.02 -5.48 -9.84
N VAL A 90 -15.01 -4.63 -9.70
CA VAL A 90 -13.61 -5.03 -9.45
C VAL A 90 -13.11 -4.29 -8.21
N GLN A 91 -12.24 -4.94 -7.44
CA GLN A 91 -11.61 -4.34 -6.27
C GLN A 91 -10.91 -3.02 -6.65
N PRO A 92 -11.27 -1.89 -6.02
CA PRO A 92 -10.52 -0.64 -6.11
C PRO A 92 -9.04 -0.79 -5.76
N TYR A 93 -8.23 0.06 -6.39
CA TYR A 93 -6.79 0.10 -6.17
C TYR A 93 -6.25 1.52 -6.27
N ILE A 94 -5.06 1.72 -5.73
CA ILE A 94 -4.25 2.91 -5.89
C ILE A 94 -3.24 2.59 -7.00
N TYR A 95 -3.26 3.41 -8.04
CA TYR A 95 -2.21 3.42 -9.05
C TYR A 95 -1.24 4.55 -8.72
N ALA A 96 0.06 4.26 -8.71
CA ALA A 96 1.08 5.25 -8.42
C ALA A 96 2.26 5.17 -9.39
N ALA A 97 2.81 6.30 -9.83
CA ALA A 97 4.00 6.35 -10.68
C ALA A 97 4.76 7.67 -10.48
N GLU A 98 6.04 7.71 -10.83
CA GLU A 98 6.81 8.97 -10.83
C GLU A 98 6.34 9.92 -11.95
N ASP A 99 5.92 9.35 -13.09
CA ASP A 99 5.42 10.07 -14.25
C ASP A 99 3.91 10.35 -14.12
N LYS A 100 3.56 11.64 -14.08
CA LYS A 100 2.18 12.14 -14.01
C LYS A 100 1.32 11.63 -15.16
N GLU A 101 1.84 11.62 -16.39
CA GLU A 101 1.05 11.24 -17.55
C GLU A 101 0.64 9.77 -17.51
N LYS A 102 1.49 8.88 -16.96
CA LYS A 102 1.15 7.46 -16.76
C LYS A 102 -0.04 7.31 -15.83
N VAL A 103 -0.08 8.10 -14.74
CA VAL A 103 -1.18 8.08 -13.76
C VAL A 103 -2.47 8.68 -14.35
N GLU A 104 -2.36 9.73 -15.16
CA GLU A 104 -3.51 10.32 -15.84
C GLU A 104 -4.17 9.32 -16.80
N LYS A 105 -3.36 8.65 -17.63
CA LYS A 105 -3.78 7.67 -18.64
C LYS A 105 -4.35 6.38 -18.04
N GLU A 106 -4.07 6.08 -16.77
CA GLU A 106 -4.68 4.95 -16.09
C GLU A 106 -6.19 5.18 -15.93
N ILE A 107 -6.98 4.36 -16.62
CA ILE A 107 -8.44 4.42 -16.62
C ILE A 107 -8.97 3.12 -16.00
N ALA A 108 -10.09 3.23 -15.29
CA ALA A 108 -10.83 2.06 -14.85
C ALA A 108 -11.27 1.23 -16.05
N VAL A 109 -10.56 0.14 -16.35
CA VAL A 109 -10.98 -0.81 -17.37
C VAL A 109 -12.19 -1.57 -16.83
N GLU A 110 -13.34 -1.44 -17.49
CA GLU A 110 -14.49 -2.28 -17.16
C GLU A 110 -14.10 -3.75 -17.41
N PRO A 111 -14.39 -4.66 -16.48
CA PRO A 111 -14.08 -6.07 -16.68
C PRO A 111 -14.83 -6.54 -17.93
N VAL A 112 -14.07 -6.91 -18.96
CA VAL A 112 -14.63 -7.63 -20.11
C VAL A 112 -15.18 -8.93 -19.54
N GLU A 113 -16.50 -9.14 -19.64
CA GLU A 113 -17.13 -10.41 -19.26
C GLU A 113 -16.48 -11.51 -20.09
N LYS A 114 -15.48 -12.18 -19.52
CA LYS A 114 -14.94 -13.40 -20.11
C LYS A 114 -16.06 -14.42 -20.02
N PRO A 115 -16.37 -15.13 -21.13
CA PRO A 115 -17.32 -16.22 -21.07
C PRO A 115 -16.89 -17.19 -19.97
N PRO A 116 -17.85 -17.76 -19.21
CA PRO A 116 -17.55 -18.66 -18.12
C PRO A 116 -16.60 -19.76 -18.63
N PRO A 117 -15.51 -20.05 -17.90
CA PRO A 117 -14.54 -21.03 -18.35
C PRO A 117 -15.26 -22.37 -18.52
N THR A 118 -15.27 -22.89 -19.75
CA THR A 118 -15.86 -24.19 -20.12
C THR A 118 -15.10 -25.36 -19.51
N VAL A 119 -13.93 -25.12 -18.93
CA VAL A 119 -13.07 -26.12 -18.29
C VAL A 119 -12.70 -25.62 -16.88
N PRO A 120 -12.89 -26.43 -15.82
CA PRO A 120 -12.42 -26.09 -14.48
C PRO A 120 -10.92 -25.75 -14.51
N PRO A 121 -10.50 -24.62 -13.92
CA PRO A 121 -9.09 -24.24 -13.93
C PRO A 121 -8.27 -25.27 -13.16
N THR A 122 -7.30 -25.89 -13.83
CA THR A 122 -6.29 -26.75 -13.21
C THR A 122 -5.50 -25.91 -12.20
N LEU A 123 -5.49 -26.32 -10.93
CA LEU A 123 -4.73 -25.66 -9.87
C LEU A 123 -3.23 -25.76 -10.17
N VAL A 124 -2.64 -24.70 -10.71
CA VAL A 124 -1.19 -24.58 -10.82
C VAL A 124 -0.66 -23.95 -9.52
N PRO A 125 0.32 -24.55 -8.83
CA PRO A 125 0.96 -23.94 -7.67
C PRO A 125 1.58 -22.59 -8.05
N ARG A 126 1.09 -21.51 -7.44
CA ARG A 126 1.63 -20.16 -7.66
C ARG A 126 2.91 -20.02 -6.82
N ALA A 127 4.07 -20.23 -7.43
CA ALA A 127 5.30 -19.69 -6.87
C ALA A 127 5.17 -18.16 -6.89
N LEU A 128 5.44 -17.51 -5.74
CA LEU A 128 5.85 -16.11 -5.74
C LEU A 128 7.01 -16.01 -6.72
N GLY A 129 6.89 -15.15 -7.72
CA GLY A 129 7.92 -14.95 -8.73
C GLY A 129 9.29 -14.90 -8.05
N THR A 130 10.11 -15.89 -8.38
CA THR A 130 11.50 -15.94 -8.00
C THR A 130 12.16 -14.67 -8.55
N TYR A 131 12.53 -13.78 -7.64
CA TYR A 131 13.73 -12.94 -7.65
C TYR A 131 14.50 -12.88 -8.99
N GLU A 132 13.96 -12.23 -10.01
CA GLU A 132 14.62 -11.89 -11.29
C GLU A 132 13.70 -10.92 -12.06
N SER A 133 13.80 -9.61 -11.88
CA SER A 133 14.56 -8.69 -12.76
C SER A 133 14.19 -7.27 -12.28
N LYS A 134 15.12 -6.43 -11.82
CA LYS A 134 15.80 -5.36 -12.58
C LYS A 134 14.93 -4.44 -13.48
N ALA A 135 13.61 -4.54 -13.43
CA ALA A 135 12.74 -3.42 -13.75
C ALA A 135 12.42 -2.75 -12.41
N ILE A 136 13.00 -1.59 -12.16
CA ILE A 136 12.37 -0.62 -11.26
C ILE A 136 10.94 -0.52 -11.79
N GLN A 137 9.95 -0.98 -11.02
CA GLN A 137 8.58 -0.91 -11.49
C GLN A 137 8.27 0.59 -11.67
N ASP A 138 8.17 1.03 -12.92
CA ASP A 138 7.85 2.41 -13.29
C ASP A 138 6.53 2.91 -12.69
N HIS A 139 5.74 1.98 -12.15
CA HIS A 139 4.47 2.21 -11.52
C HIS A 139 4.19 1.13 -10.47
N PHE A 140 3.34 1.45 -9.50
CA PHE A 140 2.89 0.58 -8.43
C PHE A 140 1.36 0.47 -8.49
N LYS A 141 0.85 -0.71 -8.16
CA LYS A 141 -0.58 -0.98 -8.05
C LYS A 141 -0.86 -1.63 -6.71
N GLU A 142 -1.56 -0.91 -5.85
CA GLU A 142 -1.88 -1.35 -4.49
C GLU A 142 -3.40 -1.44 -4.31
N TYR A 143 -3.91 -2.65 -4.12
CA TYR A 143 -5.35 -2.87 -3.93
C TYR A 143 -5.82 -2.37 -2.56
N VAL A 144 -7.05 -1.88 -2.49
CA VAL A 144 -7.64 -1.33 -1.26
C VAL A 144 -8.60 -2.37 -0.68
N LEU A 145 -8.42 -2.72 0.60
CA LEU A 145 -9.35 -3.58 1.35
C LEU A 145 -10.32 -2.77 2.19
N TYR A 146 -9.89 -1.58 2.65
CA TYR A 146 -10.72 -0.66 3.41
C TYR A 146 -10.10 0.73 3.43
N SER A 147 -10.91 1.78 3.44
CA SER A 147 -10.45 3.14 3.70
C SER A 147 -11.55 3.99 4.32
N ASP A 148 -11.17 4.86 5.24
CA ASP A 148 -11.99 5.97 5.73
C ASP A 148 -11.22 7.31 5.65
N ASP A 149 -11.52 8.28 6.50
CA ASP A 149 -10.82 9.57 6.56
C ASP A 149 -9.48 9.52 7.34
N LYS A 150 -9.21 8.43 8.06
CA LYS A 150 -8.12 8.31 9.04
C LYS A 150 -7.24 7.08 8.86
N CYS A 151 -7.72 6.05 8.16
CA CYS A 151 -6.96 4.84 7.90
C CYS A 151 -7.20 4.29 6.49
N LEU A 152 -6.19 3.59 5.98
CA LEU A 152 -6.19 2.92 4.69
C LEU A 152 -5.56 1.54 4.87
N LEU A 153 -6.31 0.50 4.57
CA LEU A 153 -5.85 -0.88 4.54
C LEU A 153 -5.65 -1.28 3.08
N THR A 154 -4.41 -1.56 2.69
CA THR A 154 -4.08 -2.11 1.36
C THR A 154 -3.87 -3.61 1.43
N GLY A 155 -4.19 -4.29 0.34
CA GLY A 155 -4.09 -5.74 0.16
C GLY A 155 -5.01 -6.21 -0.96
N GLU A 156 -4.69 -7.34 -1.58
CA GLU A 156 -5.46 -7.92 -2.68
C GLU A 156 -6.36 -9.04 -2.18
N TYR A 157 -7.62 -9.12 -2.62
CA TYR A 157 -8.42 -10.33 -2.36
C TYR A 157 -7.81 -11.52 -3.11
N ASN A 158 -7.32 -12.53 -2.38
CA ASN A 158 -6.91 -13.79 -2.99
C ASN A 158 -7.99 -14.88 -2.77
N HIS A 159 -8.01 -15.87 -3.66
CA HIS A 159 -8.95 -17.00 -3.56
C HIS A 159 -8.56 -18.03 -2.48
N THR A 160 -7.41 -17.86 -1.81
CA THR A 160 -6.79 -18.88 -0.95
C THR A 160 -6.74 -18.51 0.53
N GLY A 161 -7.28 -17.36 0.93
CA GLY A 161 -7.44 -16.96 2.34
C GLY A 161 -6.85 -15.60 2.68
N ARG A 162 -6.00 -15.55 3.73
CA ARG A 162 -5.41 -14.32 4.25
C ARG A 162 -4.26 -13.83 3.37
N VAL A 163 -4.18 -12.51 3.17
CA VAL A 163 -3.24 -11.88 2.23
C VAL A 163 -2.20 -11.03 2.97
N GLY A 164 -1.11 -10.70 2.26
CA GLY A 164 -0.21 -9.63 2.68
C GLY A 164 -0.95 -8.29 2.62
N CYS A 165 -0.94 -7.53 3.71
CA CYS A 165 -1.59 -6.24 3.83
C CYS A 165 -0.72 -5.23 4.57
N THR A 166 -1.02 -3.96 4.33
CA THR A 166 -0.50 -2.86 5.14
C THR A 166 -1.62 -1.94 5.61
N LEU A 167 -1.54 -1.52 6.87
CA LEU A 167 -2.45 -0.54 7.45
C LEU A 167 -1.70 0.78 7.60
N TRP A 168 -2.22 1.80 6.95
CA TRP A 168 -1.76 3.18 7.00
C TRP A 168 -2.73 4.01 7.83
N VAL A 169 -2.22 4.97 8.59
CA VAL A 169 -3.02 5.87 9.41
C VAL A 169 -2.56 7.31 9.26
N THR A 170 -3.49 8.25 9.31
CA THR A 170 -3.16 9.68 9.35
C THR A 170 -2.48 10.03 10.67
N GLU A 171 -1.70 11.11 10.69
CA GLU A 171 -0.99 11.59 11.88
C GLU A 171 -1.93 11.84 13.07
N SER A 172 -3.18 12.24 12.81
CA SER A 172 -4.20 12.46 13.84
C SER A 172 -4.70 11.16 14.49
N ALA A 173 -4.56 10.02 13.81
CA ALA A 173 -4.98 8.70 14.30
C ALA A 173 -3.83 7.86 14.86
N VAL A 174 -2.57 8.29 14.75
CA VAL A 174 -1.41 7.45 15.09
C VAL A 174 -1.30 7.12 16.59
N ASN A 175 -1.68 8.07 17.45
CA ASN A 175 -1.66 7.90 18.91
C ASN A 175 -2.96 7.31 19.46
N ASN A 176 -4.05 7.36 18.68
CA ASN A 176 -5.35 6.81 19.02
C ASN A 176 -5.92 6.05 17.81
N PRO A 177 -5.34 4.88 17.47
CA PRO A 177 -5.69 4.17 16.26
C PRO A 177 -7.11 3.61 16.36
N LEU A 178 -7.87 3.78 15.29
CA LEU A 178 -9.27 3.38 15.23
C LEU A 178 -9.43 1.88 15.47
N SER A 179 -10.35 1.50 16.36
CA SER A 179 -10.59 0.11 16.75
C SER A 179 -11.02 -0.74 15.55
N HIS A 180 -11.85 -0.20 14.66
CA HIS A 180 -12.29 -0.91 13.45
C HIS A 180 -11.13 -1.17 12.48
N CYS A 181 -10.23 -0.21 12.24
CA CYS A 181 -9.09 -0.44 11.34
C CYS A 181 -8.14 -1.53 11.89
N ASN A 182 -7.94 -1.56 13.22
CA ASN A 182 -7.18 -2.63 13.87
C ASN A 182 -7.87 -3.98 13.76
N PHE A 183 -9.19 -4.02 13.94
CA PHE A 183 -9.98 -5.24 13.76
C PHE A 183 -9.86 -5.77 12.32
N LEU A 184 -10.04 -4.90 11.32
CA LEU A 184 -10.01 -5.26 9.90
C LEU A 184 -8.68 -5.85 9.48
N ILE A 185 -7.53 -5.26 9.85
CA ILE A 185 -6.23 -5.85 9.51
C ILE A 185 -6.05 -7.24 10.16
N THR A 186 -6.55 -7.45 11.37
CA THR A 186 -6.44 -8.78 12.03
C THR A 186 -7.43 -9.80 11.49
N ALA A 187 -8.56 -9.35 10.92
CA ALA A 187 -9.59 -10.21 10.37
C ALA A 187 -9.24 -10.65 8.94
N LEU A 188 -8.83 -9.70 8.09
CA LEU A 188 -8.64 -9.89 6.65
C LEU A 188 -7.23 -10.36 6.28
N CYS A 189 -6.21 -9.98 7.06
CA CYS A 189 -4.82 -10.14 6.64
C CYS A 189 -4.09 -11.30 7.34
N GLY A 190 -2.94 -11.68 6.78
CA GLY A 190 -2.07 -12.72 7.32
C GLY A 190 -1.64 -12.41 8.75
N ASN A 191 -1.54 -13.45 9.59
CA ASN A 191 -0.95 -13.32 10.92
C ASN A 191 0.51 -13.80 10.91
N PRO A 192 1.38 -13.18 11.72
CA PRO A 192 1.11 -12.05 12.61
C PRO A 192 1.06 -10.68 11.87
N ALA A 193 0.26 -9.76 12.40
CA ALA A 193 0.31 -8.34 12.02
C ALA A 193 1.21 -7.57 12.99
N TYR A 194 2.40 -7.18 12.54
CA TYR A 194 3.37 -6.48 13.37
C TYR A 194 3.07 -4.96 13.40
N ASN A 195 3.34 -4.32 14.54
CA ASN A 195 3.13 -2.88 14.70
C ASN A 195 4.35 -2.09 14.23
N ALA A 196 4.42 -1.84 12.92
CA ALA A 196 5.51 -1.13 12.27
C ALA A 196 5.81 0.20 12.95
N TYR A 197 4.80 1.05 13.13
CA TYR A 197 4.99 2.38 13.70
C TYR A 197 5.57 2.34 15.13
N LYS A 198 5.02 1.51 16.03
CA LYS A 198 5.51 1.44 17.42
C LYS A 198 6.85 0.73 17.53
N TYR A 199 7.03 -0.38 16.81
CA TYR A 199 8.23 -1.20 16.89
C TYR A 199 9.45 -0.44 16.34
N GLU A 200 9.27 0.29 15.26
CA GLU A 200 10.36 0.99 14.59
C GLU A 200 10.65 2.36 15.22
N LYS A 201 9.74 2.93 16.02
CA LYS A 201 9.84 4.30 16.59
C LYS A 201 11.20 4.64 17.19
N ARG A 202 11.82 3.73 17.93
CA ARG A 202 13.15 3.95 18.53
C ARG A 202 14.22 4.00 17.45
N ILE A 203 14.23 3.01 16.56
CA ILE A 203 15.18 2.91 15.44
C ILE A 203 15.06 4.14 14.53
N CYS A 204 13.84 4.60 14.24
CA CYS A 204 13.60 5.81 13.45
C CYS A 204 14.25 7.05 14.05
N LYS A 205 14.17 7.22 15.38
CA LYS A 205 14.81 8.35 16.07
C LYS A 205 16.32 8.29 15.99
N ASP A 206 16.89 7.09 16.16
CA ASP A 206 18.32 6.90 16.04
C ASP A 206 18.77 7.20 14.60
N TYR A 207 18.05 6.72 13.60
CA TYR A 207 18.35 7.00 12.19
C TYR A 207 18.17 8.48 11.81
N ASP A 208 17.13 9.17 12.31
CA ASP A 208 16.99 10.62 12.09
C ASP A 208 18.23 11.37 12.63
N LYS A 209 18.72 10.98 13.82
CA LYS A 209 19.90 11.58 14.43
C LYS A 209 21.20 11.28 13.68
N TYR A 210 21.43 10.03 13.29
CA TYR A 210 22.73 9.61 12.73
C TYR A 210 22.82 9.73 11.20
N ILE A 211 21.72 9.48 10.49
CA ILE A 211 21.68 9.49 9.02
C ILE A 211 21.25 10.86 8.51
N ARG A 212 20.12 11.40 9.01
CA ARG A 212 19.60 12.69 8.55
C ARG A 212 20.24 13.89 9.24
N LYS A 213 20.86 13.69 10.41
CA LYS A 213 21.45 14.74 11.26
C LYS A 213 20.43 15.81 11.65
N ILE A 214 19.19 15.38 11.94
CA ILE A 214 18.08 16.23 12.41
C ILE A 214 17.73 15.85 13.85
#